data_AF-A0A4P7KU33-F1
#
_entry.id   AF-A0A4P7KU33-F1
#
_cell.length_a   1.000
_cell.length_b   1.000
_cell.length_c   1.000
_cell.angle_alpha   90.00
_cell.angle_beta   90.00
_cell.angle_gamma   90.00
#
_symmetry.space_group_name_H-M   'P 1'
#
loop_
_entity.id
_entity.type
_entity.pdbx_description
1 polymer ?
#
loop_
_entity_poly.entity_id
_entity_poly.type
_entity_poly.pdbx_seq_one_letter_code
_entity_poly.pdbx_strand_id
1 'polypeptide(L)' 'MRIIIKNKNEVVWYRNIEKGEGMASKGYTKDGTQHEIISALEYALEQSRAELMCWNDRYRMSEGS' A
#
# COMPACT_ATOMS: atom_id res chain seq x y z
N MET A 1 9.66 -3.79 9.30
CA MET A 1 8.30 -3.62 8.75
C MET A 1 8.03 -4.70 7.70
N ARG A 2 6.94 -5.45 7.88
CA ARG A 2 6.48 -6.48 6.94
C ARG A 2 5.11 -6.12 6.39
N ILE A 3 4.98 -6.14 5.07
CA ILE A 3 3.74 -5.90 4.35
C ILE A 3 3.35 -7.19 3.65
N ILE A 4 2.09 -7.61 3.79
CA ILE A 4 1.54 -8.82 3.19
C ILE A 4 0.25 -8.43 2.45
N ILE A 5 0.12 -8.89 1.21
CA ILE A 5 -1.07 -8.73 0.40
C ILE A 5 -1.70 -10.10 0.23
N LYS A 6 -2.98 -10.19 0.59
CA LYS A 6 -3.77 -11.41 0.47
C LYS A 6 -4.89 -11.22 -0.53
N ASN A 7 -5.06 -12.19 -1.43
CA ASN A 7 -6.28 -12.32 -2.20
C ASN A 7 -7.11 -13.43 -1.55
N LYS A 8 -8.28 -13.08 -0.99
CA LYS A 8 -9.07 -13.95 -0.10
C LYS A 8 -8.19 -14.47 1.06
N ASN A 9 -7.80 -15.74 1.02
CA ASN A 9 -6.98 -16.39 2.05
C ASN A 9 -5.55 -16.72 1.59
N GLU A 10 -5.19 -16.42 0.33
CA GLU A 10 -3.87 -16.71 -0.22
C GLU A 10 -2.97 -15.49 -0.15
N VAL A 11 -1.73 -15.67 0.32
CA VAL A 11 -0.70 -14.63 0.26
C VAL A 11 -0.16 -14.56 -1.16
N VAL A 12 -0.54 -13.51 -1.89
CA VAL A 12 -0.09 -13.31 -3.29
C VAL A 12 1.22 -12.53 -3.36
N TRP A 13 1.52 -11.72 -2.34
CA TRP A 13 2.76 -10.96 -2.30
C TRP A 13 3.13 -10.58 -0.87
N TYR A 14 4.42 -10.50 -0.58
CA TYR A 14 4.90 -9.86 0.64
C TYR A 14 6.27 -9.23 0.45
N ARG A 15 6.54 -8.24 1.30
CA ARG A 15 7.88 -7.65 1.47
C ARG A 15 8.18 -7.53 2.95
N ASN A 16 9.34 -8.04 3.34
CA ASN A 16 9.94 -7.79 4.64
C ASN A 16 11.16 -6.89 4.45
N ILE A 17 11.03 -5.64 4.88
CA ILE A 17 12.08 -4.63 4.65
C ILE A 17 13.31 -4.91 5.53
N GLU A 18 13.09 -5.36 6.78
CA GLU A 18 14.17 -5.57 7.75
C GLU A 18 15.05 -6.76 7.39
N LYS A 19 14.44 -7.82 6.83
CA LYS A 19 15.15 -9.04 6.43
C LYS A 19 15.59 -9.03 4.96
N GLY A 20 15.16 -8.04 4.18
CA GLY A 20 15.36 -8.00 2.73
C GLY A 20 14.57 -9.06 1.95
N GLU A 21 13.75 -9.86 2.63
CA GLU A 21 12.97 -10.96 2.03
C GLU A 21 11.76 -10.40 1.27
N GLY A 22 11.38 -11.07 0.19
CA GLY A 22 10.14 -10.78 -0.50
C GLY A 22 9.75 -11.91 -1.45
N MET A 23 8.47 -11.95 -1.79
CA MET A 23 7.94 -12.87 -2.78
C MET A 23 7.39 -12.08 -3.96
N ALA A 24 8.07 -12.14 -5.09
CA ALA A 24 7.52 -11.78 -6.39
C ALA A 24 7.43 -13.08 -7.20
N SER A 25 6.26 -13.71 -7.25
CA SER A 25 6.08 -14.92 -8.05
C SER A 25 6.26 -14.55 -9.52
N LYS A 26 7.16 -15.24 -10.24
CA LYS A 26 7.34 -15.08 -11.69
C LYS A 26 6.05 -15.38 -12.48
N GLY A 27 5.12 -16.15 -11.91
CA GLY A 27 3.80 -16.41 -12.49
C GLY A 27 2.94 -15.14 -12.54
N TYR A 28 2.97 -14.33 -11.48
CA TYR A 28 2.17 -13.11 -11.35
C TYR A 28 2.62 -11.96 -12.27
N THR A 29 3.86 -12.03 -12.76
CA THR A 29 4.35 -11.12 -13.81
C THR A 29 3.72 -11.45 -15.17
N LYS A 30 3.44 -12.73 -15.45
CA LYS A 30 2.89 -13.19 -16.73
C LYS A 30 1.36 -13.04 -16.83
N ASP A 31 0.65 -13.18 -15.73
CA ASP A 31 -0.82 -13.14 -15.71
C ASP A 31 -1.40 -11.74 -15.40
N GLY A 32 -0.54 -10.74 -15.13
CA GLY A 32 -0.95 -9.36 -14.86
C GLY A 32 -1.23 -9.05 -13.39
N THR A 33 -1.28 -10.05 -12.50
CA THR A 33 -1.53 -9.89 -11.06
C THR A 33 -0.55 -8.92 -10.39
N GLN A 34 0.70 -8.86 -10.87
CA GLN A 34 1.68 -7.90 -10.35
C GLN A 34 1.30 -6.44 -10.60
N HIS A 35 0.67 -6.12 -11.74
CA HIS A 35 0.18 -4.77 -12.03
C HIS A 35 -1.03 -4.40 -11.17
N GLU A 36 -1.92 -5.35 -10.92
CA GLU A 36 -3.06 -5.17 -10.02
C GLU A 36 -2.59 -4.87 -8.59
N ILE A 37 -1.59 -5.61 -8.11
CA ILE A 37 -0.98 -5.39 -6.80
C ILE A 37 -0.37 -3.98 -6.70
N ILE A 38 0.39 -3.56 -7.72
CA ILE A 38 1.00 -2.21 -7.74
C ILE A 38 -0.10 -1.14 -7.72
N SER A 39 -1.11 -1.27 -8.58
CA SER A 39 -2.22 -0.31 -8.67
C SER A 39 -2.98 -0.20 -7.33
N ALA A 40 -3.24 -1.32 -6.66
CA ALA A 40 -3.90 -1.34 -5.36
C ALA A 40 -3.08 -0.64 -4.27
N LEU A 41 -1.75 -0.83 -4.27
CA LEU A 41 -0.86 -0.16 -3.33
C LEU A 41 -0.75 1.34 -3.59
N GLU A 42 -0.68 1.76 -4.86
CA GLU A 42 -0.65 3.16 -5.26
C GLU A 42 -1.93 3.88 -4.85
N TYR A 43 -3.09 3.27 -5.10
CA TYR A 43 -4.38 3.81 -4.67
C TYR A 43 -4.49 3.93 -3.15
N ALA A 44 -4.06 2.90 -2.40
CA ALA A 44 -4.06 2.96 -0.94
C ALA A 44 -3.14 4.09 -0.42
N LEU A 45 -1.98 4.29 -1.05
CA LEU A 45 -1.07 5.38 -0.71
C LEU A 45 -1.68 6.76 -1.03
N GLU A 46 -2.35 6.90 -2.16
CA GLU A 46 -3.08 8.12 -2.54
C GLU A 46 -4.15 8.46 -1.51
N GLN A 47 -4.97 7.49 -1.12
CA GLN A 47 -6.00 7.67 -0.09
C GLN A 47 -5.39 8.09 1.26
N SER A 48 -4.36 7.40 1.74
CA SER A 48 -3.70 7.77 3.00
C SER A 48 -3.07 9.18 2.96
N ARG A 49 -2.57 9.62 1.80
CA ARG A 49 -2.07 11.00 1.61
C ARG A 49 -3.20 12.02 1.64
N ALA A 50 -4.31 11.74 0.96
CA ALA A 50 -5.49 12.60 0.97
C ALA A 50 -6.04 12.76 2.40
N GLU A 51 -6.15 11.66 3.14
CA GLU A 51 -6.51 11.69 4.55
C GLU A 51 -5.54 12.56 5.34
N LEU A 52 -4.22 12.31 5.29
CA LEU A 52 -3.23 13.11 6.01
C LEU A 52 -3.38 14.62 5.75
N MET A 53 -3.66 15.02 4.50
CA MET A 53 -3.92 16.42 4.16
C MET A 53 -5.21 16.95 4.79
N CYS A 54 -6.32 16.21 4.73
CA CYS A 54 -7.56 16.60 5.40
C CYS A 54 -7.43 16.71 6.93
N TRP A 55 -6.53 15.95 7.55
CA TRP A 55 -6.21 16.09 8.97
C TRP A 55 -5.37 17.35 9.24
N ASN A 56 -4.39 17.68 8.40
CA ASN A 56 -3.60 18.91 8.52
C ASN A 56 -4.44 20.18 8.32
N ASP A 57 -5.42 20.17 7.40
CA ASP A 57 -6.31 21.31 7.18
C ASP A 57 -7.21 21.61 8.40
N ARG A 58 -7.62 20.57 9.15
CA ARG A 58 -8.39 20.75 10.40
C ARG A 58 -7.57 21.41 11.52
N TYR A 59 -6.27 21.12 11.60
CA TYR A 59 -5.39 21.78 12.57
C TYR A 59 -5.14 23.25 12.20
N ARG A 60 -4.99 23.56 10.91
CA ARG A 60 -4.77 24.94 10.45
C ARG A 60 -5.96 25.87 10.71
N MET A 61 -7.19 25.35 10.76
CA MET A 61 -8.37 26.14 11.16
C MET A 61 -8.53 26.29 12.67
N SER A 62 -7.90 25.44 13.47
CA SER A 62 -7.99 25.49 14.95
C SER A 62 -6.97 26.45 15.59
N GLU A 63 -5.90 26.82 14.88
CA GLU A 63 -4.90 27.83 15.33
C GLU A 63 -5.22 29.26 14.87
N GLY A 64 -6.39 29.48 14.26
CA GLY A 64 -6.83 30.79 13.74
C GLY A 64 -8.13 31.32 14.36
N SER A 65 -8.50 30.88 15.57
CA SER A 65 -9.70 31.32 16.31
C SER A 65 -9.34 32.10 17.56
#